data_AF-B1YBA0-F1
#
_entry.id   AF-B1YBA0-F1
#
_cell.length_a   1.000
_cell.length_b   1.000
_cell.length_c   1.000
_cell.angle_alpha   90.00
_cell.angle_beta   90.00
_cell.angle_gamma   90.00
#
_symmetry.space_group_name_H-M   'P 1'
#
loop_
_entity.id
_entity.type
_entity.pdbx_description
1 polymer ?
#
loop_
_entity_poly.entity_id
_entity_poly.type
_entity_poly.pdbx_seq_one_letter_code
_entity_poly.pdbx_strand_id
1 'polypeptide(L)'
;MDIPDLEILRARGLDPLAVLHDAVAQGLDPPERVELYLRASEYFWEEGLRLIDAGDLRQGGEKIWNSVVQLVKAVAEARRWPHDTHRLVWAAVRRISQELGDREVVKLFAQVEQLHVNFYEGHLERWDVDVFVEAAKTLREKLGAARPPATPSINLLYQLSYSWGMATCISKGWGPLSTASAAAL
;
A
#
# COMPACT_ATOMS: atom_id res chain seq x y z
N MET A 1 -7.23 -4.17 19.82
CA MET A 1 -7.50 -2.82 20.34
C MET A 1 -8.71 -2.32 19.58
N ASP A 2 -9.87 -2.31 20.22
CA ASP A 2 -11.09 -1.81 19.59
C ASP A 2 -11.08 -0.29 19.68
N ILE A 3 -10.75 0.36 18.57
CA ILE A 3 -10.88 1.82 18.43
C ILE A 3 -12.31 2.03 17.88
N PRO A 4 -13.27 2.51 18.71
CA PRO A 4 -14.69 2.54 18.36
C PRO A 4 -14.97 3.31 17.06
N ASP A 5 -14.17 4.33 16.78
CA ASP A 5 -14.31 5.19 15.61
C ASP A 5 -14.01 4.47 14.29
N LEU A 6 -13.27 3.35 14.32
CA LEU A 6 -12.98 2.58 13.11
C LEU A 6 -14.18 1.75 12.64
N GLU A 7 -15.10 1.38 13.53
CA GLU A 7 -16.35 0.71 13.15
C GLU A 7 -17.24 1.62 12.31
N ILE A 8 -17.17 2.93 12.54
CA ILE A 8 -17.90 3.91 11.75
C ILE A 8 -17.44 3.89 10.27
N LEU A 9 -16.14 3.67 10.03
CA LEU A 9 -15.60 3.53 8.67
C LEU A 9 -16.08 2.22 8.05
N ARG A 10 -15.99 1.11 8.79
CA ARG A 10 -16.47 -0.21 8.33
C ARG A 10 -17.96 -0.19 7.98
N ALA A 11 -18.79 0.46 8.81
CA ALA A 11 -20.22 0.62 8.57
C ALA A 11 -20.54 1.47 7.32
N ARG A 12 -19.60 2.32 6.88
CA ARG A 12 -19.68 3.07 5.61
C ARG A 12 -19.07 2.32 4.43
N GLY A 13 -18.67 1.07 4.66
CA GLY A 13 -17.95 0.27 3.69
C GLY A 13 -16.57 0.82 3.36
N LEU A 14 -15.91 1.48 4.30
CA LEU A 14 -14.51 1.90 4.16
C LEU A 14 -13.63 1.00 5.01
N ASP A 15 -12.53 0.53 4.44
CA ASP A 15 -11.48 -0.11 5.23
C ASP A 15 -10.70 0.93 6.05
N PRO A 16 -10.73 0.87 7.40
CA PRO A 16 -10.04 1.85 8.24
C PRO A 16 -8.56 2.01 7.94
N LEU A 17 -7.89 0.90 7.64
CA LEU A 17 -6.46 0.94 7.39
C LEU A 17 -6.15 1.56 6.03
N ALA A 18 -6.96 1.28 5.00
CA ALA A 18 -6.82 1.93 3.70
C ALA A 18 -7.02 3.45 3.81
N VAL A 19 -8.00 3.90 4.59
CA VAL A 19 -8.21 5.34 4.88
C VAL A 19 -7.01 5.95 5.59
N LEU A 20 -6.46 5.26 6.60
CA LEU A 20 -5.27 5.74 7.31
C LEU A 20 -4.05 5.84 6.37
N HIS A 21 -3.85 4.84 5.49
CA HIS A 21 -2.76 4.89 4.50
C HIS A 21 -2.89 6.11 3.58
N ASP A 22 -4.09 6.40 3.08
CA ASP A 22 -4.32 7.55 2.22
C ASP A 22 -4.14 8.88 2.97
N ALA A 23 -4.52 8.95 4.24
CA ALA A 23 -4.30 10.13 5.07
C ALA A 23 -2.80 10.36 5.34
N VAL A 24 -2.05 9.32 5.68
CA VAL A 24 -0.59 9.39 5.89
C VAL A 24 0.12 9.80 4.60
N ALA A 25 -0.29 9.25 3.46
CA ALA A 25 0.33 9.49 2.15
C ALA A 25 0.34 10.97 1.73
N GLN A 26 -0.62 11.78 2.18
CA GLN A 26 -0.73 13.20 1.82
C GLN A 26 0.39 14.07 2.40
N GLY A 27 1.03 13.63 3.48
CA GLY A 27 2.14 14.35 4.12
C GLY A 27 3.54 13.87 3.71
N LEU A 28 3.62 12.87 2.83
CA LEU A 28 4.86 12.21 2.45
C LEU A 28 5.44 12.74 1.15
N ASP A 29 6.77 12.71 1.04
CA ASP A 29 7.44 12.96 -0.24
C ASP A 29 7.13 11.80 -1.23
N PRO A 30 7.14 12.04 -2.55
CA PRO A 30 6.77 11.03 -3.56
C PRO A 30 7.43 9.65 -3.37
N PRO A 31 8.76 9.53 -3.10
CA PRO A 31 9.38 8.22 -2.90
C PRO A 31 8.88 7.48 -1.65
N GLU A 32 8.58 8.22 -0.58
CA GLU A 32 8.06 7.64 0.66
C GLU A 32 6.61 7.17 0.48
N ARG A 33 5.82 7.91 -0.31
CA ARG A 33 4.46 7.50 -0.68
C ARG A 33 4.44 6.24 -1.54
N VAL A 34 5.36 6.11 -2.51
CA VAL A 34 5.53 4.85 -3.28
C VAL A 34 5.79 3.68 -2.33
N GLU A 35 6.75 3.83 -1.40
CA GLU A 35 7.09 2.77 -0.45
C GLU A 35 5.92 2.42 0.47
N LEU A 36 5.18 3.41 0.95
CA LEU A 36 3.98 3.22 1.74
C LEU A 36 2.94 2.38 0.99
N TYR A 37 2.67 2.71 -0.27
CA TYR A 37 1.72 1.97 -1.10
C TYR A 37 2.17 0.54 -1.40
N LEU A 38 3.46 0.31 -1.64
CA LEU A 38 3.99 -1.03 -1.83
C LEU A 38 3.83 -1.88 -0.57
N ARG A 39 4.17 -1.35 0.60
CA ARG A 39 4.00 -2.06 1.87
C ARG A 39 2.53 -2.33 2.20
N ALA A 40 1.67 -1.35 1.97
CA ALA A 40 0.23 -1.50 2.14
C ALA A 40 -0.32 -2.58 1.21
N SER A 41 0.15 -2.64 -0.04
CA SER A 41 -0.24 -3.68 -1.00
C SER A 41 0.08 -5.08 -0.49
N GLU A 42 1.29 -5.32 0.02
CA GLU A 42 1.67 -6.62 0.59
C GLU A 42 0.87 -6.95 1.85
N TYR A 43 0.74 -6.00 2.78
CA TYR A 43 -0.04 -6.20 4.00
C TYR A 43 -1.49 -6.62 3.68
N PHE A 44 -2.16 -5.90 2.77
CA PHE A 44 -3.54 -6.19 2.42
C PHE A 44 -3.69 -7.52 1.69
N TRP A 45 -2.66 -7.94 0.94
CA TRP A 45 -2.65 -9.24 0.30
C TRP A 45 -2.65 -10.36 1.34
N GLU A 46 -1.68 -10.32 2.26
CA GLU A 46 -1.52 -11.33 3.31
C GLU A 46 -2.75 -11.39 4.23
N GLU A 47 -3.24 -10.23 4.67
CA GLU A 47 -4.42 -10.15 5.53
C GLU A 47 -5.69 -10.60 4.80
N GLY A 48 -5.84 -10.28 3.52
CA GLY A 48 -6.97 -10.71 2.70
C GLY A 48 -7.03 -12.23 2.58
N LEU A 49 -5.92 -12.88 2.25
CA LEU A 49 -5.84 -14.33 2.20
C LEU A 49 -6.17 -14.97 3.56
N ARG A 50 -5.62 -14.44 4.66
CA ARG A 50 -5.89 -14.94 6.01
C ARG A 50 -7.38 -14.89 6.37
N LEU A 51 -8.07 -13.81 5.98
CA LEU A 51 -9.51 -13.66 6.23
C LEU A 51 -10.36 -14.60 5.38
N ILE A 52 -10.00 -14.79 4.10
CA ILE A 52 -10.66 -15.75 3.21
C ILE A 52 -10.52 -17.17 3.75
N ASP A 53 -9.33 -17.56 4.20
CA ASP A 53 -9.07 -18.87 4.80
C ASP A 53 -9.86 -19.07 6.10
N ALA A 54 -10.12 -17.99 6.85
CA ALA A 54 -10.98 -18.00 8.03
C ALA A 54 -12.49 -17.96 7.70
N GLY A 55 -12.87 -17.88 6.42
CA GLY A 55 -14.26 -17.85 5.96
C GLY A 55 -14.89 -16.45 5.92
N ASP A 56 -14.15 -15.38 6.25
CA ASP A 56 -14.62 -14.01 6.10
C ASP A 56 -14.38 -13.52 4.67
N LEU A 57 -15.23 -14.01 3.76
CA LEU A 57 -15.13 -13.74 2.33
C LEU A 57 -15.30 -12.26 1.98
N ARG A 58 -16.14 -11.53 2.73
CA ARG A 58 -16.43 -10.12 2.46
C ARG A 58 -15.25 -9.24 2.84
N GLN A 59 -14.75 -9.35 4.07
CA GLN A 59 -13.58 -8.57 4.49
C GLN A 59 -12.33 -9.02 3.74
N GLY A 60 -12.17 -10.33 3.54
CA GLY A 60 -11.05 -10.89 2.81
C GLY A 60 -10.99 -10.40 1.36
N GLY A 61 -12.11 -10.42 0.64
CA GLY A 61 -12.22 -9.88 -0.72
C GLY A 61 -11.90 -8.38 -0.80
N GLU A 62 -12.44 -7.58 0.13
CA GLU A 62 -12.15 -6.14 0.20
C GLU A 62 -10.66 -5.86 0.42
N LYS A 63 -9.98 -6.67 1.25
CA LYS A 63 -8.53 -6.56 1.46
C LYS A 63 -7.75 -6.91 0.19
N ILE A 64 -8.13 -7.96 -0.53
CA ILE A 64 -7.50 -8.31 -1.80
C ILE A 64 -7.68 -7.20 -2.84
N TRP A 65 -8.87 -6.59 -2.92
CA TRP A 65 -9.08 -5.41 -3.78
C TRP A 65 -8.18 -4.24 -3.36
N ASN A 66 -8.13 -3.90 -2.07
CA ASN A 66 -7.26 -2.84 -1.55
C ASN A 66 -5.77 -3.12 -1.87
N SER A 67 -5.31 -4.37 -1.81
CA SER A 67 -3.95 -4.74 -2.21
C SER A 67 -3.63 -4.33 -3.64
N VAL A 68 -4.52 -4.65 -4.59
CA VAL A 68 -4.36 -4.29 -6.00
C VAL A 68 -4.40 -2.78 -6.20
N VAL A 69 -5.34 -2.08 -5.56
CA VAL A 69 -5.44 -0.62 -5.64
C VAL A 69 -4.16 0.06 -5.16
N GLN A 70 -3.59 -0.38 -4.03
CA GLN A 70 -2.34 0.19 -3.53
C GLN A 70 -1.17 -0.06 -4.48
N LEU A 71 -1.10 -1.23 -5.12
CA LEU A 71 -0.07 -1.50 -6.13
C LEU A 71 -0.22 -0.56 -7.35
N VAL A 72 -1.45 -0.33 -7.81
CA VAL A 72 -1.72 0.63 -8.89
C VAL A 72 -1.32 2.05 -8.48
N LYS A 73 -1.64 2.46 -7.25
CA LYS A 73 -1.24 3.77 -6.70
C LYS A 73 0.27 3.93 -6.65
N ALA A 74 1.03 2.90 -6.24
CA ALA A 74 2.49 2.93 -6.28
C ALA A 74 3.05 3.15 -7.69
N VAL A 75 2.50 2.46 -8.69
CA VAL A 75 2.89 2.59 -10.10
C VAL A 75 2.54 3.97 -10.66
N ALA A 76 1.35 4.49 -10.32
CA ALA A 76 0.89 5.82 -10.71
C ALA A 76 1.73 6.92 -10.07
N GLU A 77 2.01 6.82 -8.78
CA GLU A 77 2.83 7.77 -8.03
C GLU A 77 4.24 7.86 -8.61
N ALA A 78 4.90 6.73 -8.87
CA ALA A 78 6.22 6.69 -9.48
C ALA A 78 6.27 7.37 -10.86
N ARG A 79 5.13 7.40 -11.57
CA ARG A 79 4.96 8.06 -12.87
C ARG A 79 4.35 9.46 -12.76
N ARG A 80 4.14 9.97 -11.54
CA ARG A 80 3.50 11.26 -11.23
C ARG A 80 2.11 11.42 -11.84
N TRP A 81 1.34 10.34 -11.84
CA TRP A 81 -0.04 10.35 -12.31
C TRP A 81 -1.01 10.61 -11.15
N PRO A 82 -2.09 11.36 -11.36
CA PRO A 82 -3.15 11.48 -10.36
C PRO A 82 -3.79 10.11 -10.08
N HIS A 83 -4.04 9.79 -8.80
CA HIS A 83 -4.52 8.46 -8.37
C HIS A 83 -5.43 8.50 -7.11
N ASP A 84 -5.89 9.68 -6.69
CA ASP A 84 -6.55 9.86 -5.38
C ASP A 84 -8.04 9.48 -5.35
N THR A 85 -8.59 9.02 -6.47
CA THR A 85 -10.01 8.63 -6.58
C THR A 85 -10.14 7.32 -7.34
N HIS A 86 -11.22 6.58 -7.12
CA HIS A 86 -11.52 5.34 -7.85
C HIS A 86 -11.44 5.51 -9.38
N ARG A 87 -11.97 6.63 -9.89
CA ARG A 87 -11.89 6.99 -11.32
C ARG A 87 -10.44 7.16 -11.80
N LEU A 88 -9.58 7.72 -10.96
CA LEU A 88 -8.17 7.91 -11.29
C LEU A 88 -7.37 6.61 -11.20
N VAL A 89 -7.72 5.70 -10.29
CA VAL A 89 -7.17 4.33 -10.26
C VAL A 89 -7.49 3.61 -11.58
N TRP A 90 -8.74 3.68 -12.04
CA TRP A 90 -9.13 3.16 -13.36
C TRP A 90 -8.36 3.80 -14.52
N ALA A 91 -8.09 5.11 -14.45
CA ALA A 91 -7.27 5.80 -15.45
C ALA A 91 -5.82 5.30 -15.44
N ALA A 92 -5.24 5.07 -14.26
CA ALA A 92 -3.89 4.52 -14.11
C ALA A 92 -3.81 3.09 -14.67
N VAL A 93 -4.74 2.19 -14.32
CA VAL A 93 -4.83 0.83 -14.87
C VAL A 93 -4.87 0.85 -16.40
N ARG A 94 -5.69 1.72 -16.98
CA ARG A 94 -5.79 1.86 -18.44
C ARG A 94 -4.46 2.30 -19.07
N ARG A 95 -3.76 3.25 -18.46
CA ARG A 95 -2.46 3.70 -18.94
C ARG A 95 -1.42 2.58 -18.85
N ILE A 96 -1.36 1.86 -17.73
CA ILE A 96 -0.46 0.71 -17.55
C ILE A 96 -0.73 -0.35 -18.62
N SER A 97 -2.00 -0.70 -18.85
CA SER A 97 -2.39 -1.63 -19.91
C SER A 97 -1.94 -1.19 -21.30
N GLN A 98 -2.06 0.10 -21.62
CA GLN A 98 -1.59 0.67 -22.89
C GLN A 98 -0.06 0.63 -23.02
N GLU A 99 0.67 0.99 -21.96
CA GLU A 99 2.15 0.95 -21.93
C GLU A 99 2.68 -0.47 -22.11
N LEU A 100 2.04 -1.46 -21.49
CA LEU A 100 2.40 -2.87 -21.61
C LEU A 100 1.93 -3.51 -22.92
N GLY A 101 1.03 -2.85 -23.67
CA GLY A 101 0.35 -3.46 -24.82
C GLY A 101 -0.54 -4.64 -24.44
N ASP A 102 -0.93 -4.77 -23.17
CA ASP A 102 -1.65 -5.92 -22.62
C ASP A 102 -3.04 -5.52 -22.15
N ARG A 103 -4.06 -5.83 -22.96
CA ARG A 103 -5.47 -5.55 -22.65
C ARG A 103 -5.99 -6.39 -21.48
N GLU A 104 -5.32 -7.47 -21.13
CA GLU A 104 -5.74 -8.35 -20.05
C GLU A 104 -5.68 -7.65 -18.69
N VAL A 105 -4.76 -6.69 -18.53
CA VAL A 105 -4.65 -5.84 -17.33
C VAL A 105 -5.99 -5.16 -16.98
N VAL A 106 -6.69 -4.60 -17.97
CA VAL A 106 -8.00 -3.94 -17.76
C VAL A 106 -9.09 -4.96 -17.43
N LYS A 107 -9.08 -6.13 -18.09
CA LYS A 107 -10.08 -7.18 -17.84
C LYS A 107 -9.93 -7.79 -16.46
N LEU A 108 -8.70 -8.02 -16.01
CA LEU A 108 -8.42 -8.55 -14.68
C LEU A 108 -8.84 -7.53 -13.62
N PHE A 109 -8.54 -6.24 -13.80
CA PHE A 109 -8.97 -5.23 -12.84
C PHE A 109 -10.50 -5.15 -12.72
N ALA A 110 -11.23 -5.27 -13.84
CA ALA A 110 -12.69 -5.35 -13.83
C ALA A 110 -13.23 -6.55 -13.05
N GLN A 111 -12.55 -7.70 -13.11
CA GLN A 111 -12.90 -8.89 -12.33
C GLN A 111 -12.62 -8.67 -10.84
N VAL A 112 -11.47 -8.11 -10.49
CA VAL A 112 -11.09 -7.81 -9.10
C VAL A 112 -12.05 -6.80 -8.46
N GLU A 113 -12.65 -5.89 -9.24
CA GLU A 113 -13.67 -4.95 -8.74
C GLU A 113 -14.90 -5.67 -8.16
N GLN A 114 -15.20 -6.91 -8.58
CA GLN A 114 -16.30 -7.69 -7.99
C GLN A 114 -16.06 -8.01 -6.51
N LEU A 115 -14.79 -8.14 -6.07
CA LEU A 115 -14.46 -8.33 -4.65
C LEU A 115 -14.84 -7.09 -3.82
N HIS A 116 -14.66 -5.89 -4.39
CA HIS A 116 -15.08 -4.64 -3.77
C HIS A 116 -16.60 -4.51 -3.72
N VAL A 117 -17.30 -4.83 -4.82
CA VAL A 117 -18.76 -4.85 -4.84
C VAL A 117 -19.32 -5.84 -3.81
N ASN A 118 -18.70 -7.01 -3.68
CA ASN A 118 -19.10 -8.03 -2.72
C ASN A 118 -19.03 -7.58 -1.27
N PHE A 119 -18.13 -6.64 -0.93
CA PHE A 119 -18.05 -6.13 0.42
C PHE A 119 -19.38 -5.52 0.90
N TYR A 120 -20.08 -4.82 0.00
CA TYR A 120 -21.38 -4.20 0.23
C TYR A 120 -22.54 -5.17 0.00
N GLU A 121 -22.51 -5.88 -1.12
CA GLU A 121 -23.64 -6.68 -1.60
C GLU A 121 -23.68 -8.10 -1.00
N GLY A 122 -22.53 -8.63 -0.58
CA GLY A 122 -22.42 -9.97 -0.01
C GLY A 122 -22.93 -11.10 -0.90
N HIS A 123 -22.84 -10.92 -2.22
CA HIS A 123 -23.45 -11.80 -3.22
C HIS A 123 -22.52 -12.91 -3.74
N LEU A 124 -21.22 -12.86 -3.43
CA LEU A 124 -20.25 -13.86 -3.88
C LEU A 124 -20.12 -15.00 -2.88
N GLU A 125 -20.04 -16.21 -3.41
CA GLU A 125 -19.68 -17.39 -2.65
C GLU A 125 -18.17 -17.68 -2.72
N ARG A 126 -17.72 -18.67 -1.95
CA ARG A 126 -16.31 -19.09 -1.89
C ARG A 126 -15.71 -19.34 -3.28
N TRP A 127 -16.47 -19.99 -4.15
CA TRP A 127 -16.05 -20.29 -5.52
C TRP A 127 -15.76 -19.02 -6.31
N ASP A 128 -16.65 -18.02 -6.26
CA ASP A 128 -16.47 -16.77 -7.00
C ASP A 128 -15.30 -15.96 -6.44
N VAL A 129 -15.16 -15.92 -5.10
CA VAL A 129 -14.03 -15.25 -4.45
C VAL A 129 -12.71 -15.86 -4.88
N ASP A 130 -12.59 -17.19 -4.92
CA ASP A 130 -11.36 -17.85 -5.38
C ASP A 130 -11.02 -17.48 -6.84
N VAL A 131 -12.01 -17.43 -7.73
CA VAL A 131 -11.83 -17.00 -9.12
C VAL A 131 -11.27 -15.57 -9.19
N PHE A 132 -11.83 -14.64 -8.42
CA PHE A 132 -11.38 -13.25 -8.46
C PHE A 132 -10.07 -13.00 -7.70
N VAL A 133 -9.74 -13.82 -6.70
CA VAL A 133 -8.41 -13.82 -6.06
C VAL A 133 -7.32 -14.27 -7.03
N GLU A 134 -7.57 -15.29 -7.84
CA GLU A 134 -6.62 -15.71 -8.88
C GLU A 134 -6.48 -14.65 -9.98
N ALA A 135 -7.57 -13.95 -10.34
CA ALA A 135 -7.49 -12.78 -11.20
C ALA A 135 -6.65 -11.65 -10.57
N ALA A 136 -6.81 -11.40 -9.27
CA ALA A 136 -6.02 -10.42 -8.54
C ALA A 136 -4.53 -10.78 -8.51
N LYS A 137 -4.20 -12.06 -8.28
CA LYS A 137 -2.83 -12.57 -8.30
C LYS A 137 -2.17 -12.35 -9.66
N THR A 138 -2.84 -12.77 -10.72
CA THR A 138 -2.38 -12.57 -12.11
C THR A 138 -2.17 -11.09 -12.43
N LEU A 139 -3.09 -10.24 -11.97
CA LEU A 139 -2.96 -8.80 -12.14
C LEU A 139 -1.74 -8.23 -11.39
N ARG A 140 -1.50 -8.64 -10.14
CA ARG A 140 -0.34 -8.20 -9.36
C ARG A 140 0.97 -8.56 -10.05
N GLU A 141 1.07 -9.77 -10.61
CA GLU A 141 2.24 -10.20 -11.39
C GLU A 141 2.49 -9.28 -12.60
N LYS A 142 1.42 -8.96 -13.36
CA LYS A 142 1.50 -8.04 -14.51
C LYS A 142 1.87 -6.61 -14.09
N LEU A 143 1.29 -6.11 -12.99
CA LEU A 143 1.64 -4.81 -12.42
C LEU A 143 3.08 -4.77 -11.90
N GLY A 144 3.62 -5.91 -11.47
CA GLY A 144 5.02 -6.07 -11.06
C GLY A 144 6.01 -5.67 -12.15
N ALA A 145 5.69 -5.94 -13.42
CA ALA A 145 6.51 -5.50 -14.56
C ALA A 145 6.56 -3.97 -14.73
N ALA A 146 5.54 -3.26 -14.23
CA ALA A 146 5.45 -1.80 -14.27
C ALA A 146 5.92 -1.13 -12.97
N ARG A 147 6.31 -1.92 -11.95
CA ARG A 147 6.64 -1.45 -10.60
C ARG A 147 7.96 -0.68 -10.58
N PRO A 148 8.06 0.45 -9.86
CA PRO A 148 9.36 1.03 -9.54
C PRO A 148 10.22 0.02 -8.75
N PRO A 149 11.56 0.02 -8.91
CA PRO A 149 12.42 -0.79 -8.06
C PRO A 149 12.19 -0.41 -6.60
N ALA A 150 12.20 -1.40 -5.70
CA ALA A 150 12.10 -1.14 -4.27
C ALA A 150 13.26 -0.22 -3.87
N THR A 151 12.95 0.95 -3.33
CA THR A 151 13.95 1.78 -2.69
C THR A 151 14.48 1.02 -1.48
N PRO A 152 15.81 0.93 -1.26
CA PRO A 152 16.33 0.38 -0.01
C PRO A 152 15.63 1.07 1.15
N SER A 153 15.12 0.29 2.11
CA SER A 153 14.30 0.81 3.21
C SER A 153 14.88 2.11 3.76
N ILE A 154 14.03 3.10 4.03
CA ILE A 154 14.42 4.37 4.67
C ILE A 154 15.29 4.14 5.92
N ASN A 155 15.10 3.03 6.64
CA ASN A 155 15.96 2.63 7.76
C ASN A 155 17.44 2.43 7.35
N LEU A 156 17.73 1.92 6.15
CA LEU A 156 19.09 1.77 5.66
C LEU A 156 19.69 3.12 5.27
N LEU A 157 18.91 4.03 4.67
CA LEU A 157 19.37 5.37 4.33
C LEU A 157 19.58 6.25 5.57
N TYR A 158 18.73 6.10 6.59
CA TYR A 158 18.95 6.70 7.91
C TYR A 158 20.14 6.07 8.64
N GLN A 159 20.30 4.75 8.65
CA GLN A 159 21.48 4.12 9.25
C GLN A 159 22.78 4.50 8.54
N LEU A 160 22.76 4.61 7.21
CA LEU A 160 23.92 5.03 6.43
C LEU A 160 24.23 6.52 6.64
N SER A 161 23.21 7.40 6.69
CA SER A 161 23.41 8.82 6.99
C SER A 161 23.87 9.07 8.42
N TYR A 162 23.38 8.31 9.40
CA TYR A 162 23.88 8.33 10.78
C TYR A 162 25.31 7.78 10.88
N SER A 163 25.65 6.72 10.15
CA SER A 163 27.02 6.17 10.14
C SER A 163 28.02 7.12 9.48
N TRP A 164 27.63 7.81 8.40
CA TRP A 164 28.45 8.80 7.71
C TRP A 164 28.57 10.11 8.49
N GLY A 165 27.49 10.55 9.14
CA GLY A 165 27.49 11.73 10.01
C GLY A 165 28.37 11.54 11.25
N MET A 166 28.35 10.35 11.87
CA MET A 166 29.24 10.02 12.98
C MET A 166 30.71 9.90 12.53
N ALA A 167 30.97 9.30 11.36
CA ALA A 167 32.32 9.20 10.82
C ALA A 167 32.95 10.57 10.47
N THR A 168 32.15 11.53 10.00
CA THR A 168 32.61 12.90 9.73
C THR A 168 32.80 13.73 11.01
N CYS A 169 32.00 13.51 12.06
CA CYS A 169 32.21 14.16 13.37
C CYS A 169 33.49 13.66 14.06
N ILE A 170 33.77 12.34 14.01
CA ILE A 170 34.96 11.74 14.62
C ILE A 170 36.24 12.18 13.90
N SER A 171 36.23 12.24 12.56
CA SER A 171 37.39 12.68 11.78
C SER A 171 37.70 14.19 11.89
N LYS A 172 36.73 15.00 12.36
CA LYS A 172 36.92 16.44 12.65
C LYS A 172 37.20 16.76 14.12
N GLY A 173 37.29 15.76 15.01
CA GLY A 173 37.71 15.95 16.39
C GLY A 173 36.64 16.49 17.36
N TRP A 174 35.35 16.40 17.00
CA TRP A 174 34.25 16.82 17.88
C TRP A 174 33.75 15.60 18.67
N GLY A 175 34.21 15.45 19.91
CA GLY A 175 33.69 14.45 20.85
C GLY A 175 32.34 14.87 21.45
N PRO A 176 31.53 13.91 21.95
CA PRO A 176 30.28 14.24 22.63
C PRO A 176 30.56 15.12 23.85
N LEU A 177 29.81 16.23 23.97
CA LEU A 177 29.86 17.10 25.14
C LEU A 177 29.47 16.30 26.38
N SER A 178 30.42 16.16 27.31
CA SER A 178 30.18 15.57 28.61
C SER A 178 29.09 16.35 29.35
N THR A 179 28.06 15.66 29.84
CA THR A 179 27.06 16.24 30.74
C THR A 179 27.71 16.70 32.04
N ALA A 180 28.01 17.99 32.15
CA ALA A 180 28.35 18.62 33.42
C ALA A 180 27.05 19.00 34.14
N SER A 181 26.84 18.36 35.28
CA SER A 181 25.84 18.69 36.30
C SER A 181 25.98 20.15 36.74
N ALA A 182 24.86 20.86 36.86
CA ALA A 182 24.78 22.10 37.64
C ALA A 182 23.62 21.95 38.65
N ALA A 183 24.01 21.74 39.91
CA ALA A 183 23.16 21.85 41.09
C ALA A 183 23.08 23.31 41.55
N ALA A 184 21.90 23.67 42.09
CA ALA A 184 21.58 24.67 43.12
C ALA A 184 22.16 26.10 43.02
N LEU A 185 21.26 27.09 42.98
CA LEU A 185 21.07 28.11 44.03
C LEU A 185 19.64 28.66 43.95
#